data_AF-A3K2A1-F1
#
_entry.id   AF-A3K2A1-F1
#
_cell.length_a   1.000
_cell.length_b   1.000
_cell.length_c   1.000
_cell.angle_alpha   90.00
_cell.angle_beta   90.00
_cell.angle_gamma   90.00
#
_symmetry.space_group_name_H-M   'P 1'
#
loop_
_entity.id
_entity.type
_entity.pdbx_description
1 polymer ?
#
loop_
_entity_poly.entity_id
_entity_poly.type
_entity_poly.pdbx_seq_one_letter_code
_entity_poly.pdbx_strand_id
1 'polypeptide(L)'
;MTHAPDPIRRGDDGRIRNIDVPALVRRPDGFARLRAALTELSDRMPAPRQVYDEPPWKICPDVPRGSIAWHTSGGETAMSGFMSWYRAQSVDHQARVRADHPEPPAWRGFYETLI
;
A
#
# COMPACT_ATOMS: atom_id res chain seq x y z
N MET A 1 -36.40 1.51 26.94
CA MET A 1 -35.55 0.85 25.92
C MET A 1 -34.23 1.58 25.87
N THR A 2 -33.17 1.00 26.41
CA THR A 2 -31.84 1.62 26.44
C THR A 2 -31.20 1.45 25.06
N HIS A 3 -31.03 2.55 24.32
CA HIS A 3 -30.36 2.50 23.03
C HIS A 3 -28.91 2.06 23.25
N ALA A 4 -28.51 0.92 22.68
CA ALA A 4 -27.11 0.51 22.71
C ALA A 4 -26.26 1.62 22.05
N PRO A 5 -25.09 1.96 22.63
CA PRO A 5 -24.23 3.01 22.09
C PRO A 5 -23.85 2.72 20.63
N ASP A 6 -23.64 3.77 19.85
CA ASP A 6 -23.28 3.60 18.44
C ASP A 6 -21.90 2.90 18.31
N PRO A 7 -21.76 1.82 17.52
CA PRO A 7 -20.51 1.09 17.36
C PRO A 7 -19.43 1.89 16.64
N ILE A 8 -19.78 3.01 16.02
CA ILE A 8 -18.83 3.95 15.40
C ILE A 8 -18.76 5.18 16.31
N ARG A 9 -17.68 5.30 17.08
CA ARG A 9 -17.49 6.45 17.97
C ARG A 9 -16.71 7.54 17.25
N ARG A 10 -17.27 8.75 17.29
CA ARG A 10 -16.65 9.95 16.72
C ARG A 10 -16.15 10.88 17.83
N GLY A 11 -15.06 11.59 17.57
CA GLY A 11 -14.59 12.68 18.43
C GLY A 11 -15.32 13.99 18.14
N ASP A 12 -15.00 15.03 18.91
CA ASP A 12 -15.60 16.37 18.77
C ASP A 12 -15.31 17.03 17.42
N ASP A 13 -14.25 16.57 16.73
CA ASP A 13 -13.88 16.95 15.37
C ASP A 13 -14.66 16.18 14.28
N GLY A 14 -15.67 15.40 14.68
CA GLY A 14 -16.48 14.56 13.81
C GLY A 14 -15.73 13.35 13.25
N ARG A 15 -14.45 13.14 13.60
CA ARG A 15 -13.63 12.05 13.06
C ARG A 15 -13.92 10.75 13.77
N ILE A 16 -13.88 9.64 13.03
CA ILE A 16 -13.95 8.30 13.61
C ILE A 16 -12.73 8.09 14.52
N ARG A 17 -12.98 7.73 15.78
CA ARG A 17 -11.95 7.43 16.79
C ARG A 17 -11.91 5.95 17.14
N ASN A 18 -13.03 5.26 17.02
CA ASN A 18 -13.12 3.84 17.33
C ASN A 18 -14.28 3.21 16.55
N ILE A 19 -14.05 1.98 16.08
CA ILE A 19 -15.09 1.13 15.48
C ILE A 19 -15.13 -0.18 16.29
N ASP A 20 -16.23 -0.44 16.97
CA ASP A 20 -16.53 -1.74 17.57
C ASP A 20 -17.07 -2.65 16.47
N VAL A 21 -16.14 -3.32 15.77
CA VAL A 21 -16.46 -4.19 14.64
C VAL A 21 -17.43 -5.31 15.04
N PRO A 22 -17.22 -6.06 16.14
CA PRO A 22 -18.16 -7.09 16.57
C PRO A 22 -19.58 -6.58 16.83
N ALA A 23 -19.74 -5.42 17.48
CA ALA A 23 -21.06 -4.84 17.72
C ALA A 23 -21.70 -4.30 16.43
N LEU A 24 -20.89 -3.79 15.51
CA LEU A 24 -21.35 -3.26 14.23
C LEU A 24 -21.86 -4.36 13.30
N VAL A 25 -21.09 -5.44 13.09
CA VAL A 25 -21.45 -6.52 12.15
C VAL A 25 -22.65 -7.36 12.59
N ARG A 26 -23.03 -7.31 13.87
CA ARG A 26 -24.26 -7.92 14.40
C ARG A 26 -25.53 -7.17 14.00
N ARG A 27 -25.42 -5.96 13.45
CA ARG A 27 -26.56 -5.17 12.96
C ARG A 27 -26.92 -5.55 11.52
N PRO A 28 -28.20 -5.43 11.11
CA PRO A 28 -28.63 -5.75 9.75
C PRO A 28 -27.88 -5.00 8.65
N ASP A 29 -27.49 -3.75 8.91
CA ASP A 29 -26.73 -2.86 8.02
C ASP A 29 -25.23 -2.78 8.39
N GLY A 30 -24.77 -3.66 9.29
CA GLY A 30 -23.45 -3.61 9.91
C GLY A 30 -22.29 -3.59 8.93
N PHE A 31 -22.33 -4.47 7.93
CA PHE A 31 -21.29 -4.54 6.89
C PHE A 31 -21.27 -3.29 6.00
N ALA A 32 -22.44 -2.77 5.61
CA ALA A 32 -22.53 -1.55 4.80
C ALA A 32 -21.95 -0.36 5.57
N ARG A 33 -22.27 -0.25 6.86
CA ARG A 33 -21.73 0.79 7.74
C ARG A 33 -20.24 0.64 8.01
N LEU A 34 -19.75 -0.60 8.19
CA LEU A 34 -18.33 -0.88 8.33
C LEU A 34 -17.57 -0.45 7.08
N ARG A 35 -18.06 -0.82 5.89
CA ARG A 35 -17.48 -0.41 4.61
C ARG A 35 -17.42 1.11 4.49
N ALA A 36 -18.52 1.81 4.77
CA ALA A 36 -18.56 3.27 4.71
C ALA A 36 -17.56 3.92 5.68
N ALA A 37 -17.45 3.40 6.91
CA ALA A 37 -16.49 3.87 7.90
C ALA A 37 -15.03 3.64 7.48
N LEU A 38 -14.73 2.48 6.89
CA LEU A 38 -13.41 2.18 6.35
C LEU A 38 -13.07 3.07 5.13
N THR A 39 -14.04 3.36 4.26
CA THR A 39 -13.86 4.31 3.15
C THR A 39 -13.57 5.72 3.68
N GLU A 40 -14.33 6.21 4.67
CA GLU A 40 -14.08 7.52 5.29
C GLU A 40 -12.67 7.61 5.90
N LEU A 41 -12.19 6.53 6.54
CA LEU A 41 -10.83 6.46 7.06
C LEU A 41 -9.80 6.46 5.92
N SER A 42 -10.04 5.68 4.87
CA SER A 42 -9.15 5.57 3.70
C SER A 42 -9.01 6.88 2.94
N ASP A 43 -10.10 7.62 2.73
CA ASP A 43 -10.09 8.90 1.99
C ASP A 43 -9.31 10.00 2.71
N ARG A 44 -9.20 9.89 4.04
CA ARG A 44 -8.50 10.84 4.90
C ARG A 44 -7.06 10.44 5.21
N MET A 45 -6.73 9.18 5.00
CA MET A 45 -5.34 8.77 4.99
C MET A 45 -4.70 9.40 3.75
N PRO A 46 -3.51 10.03 3.87
CA PRO A 46 -2.76 10.35 2.66
C PRO A 46 -2.66 9.06 1.85
N ALA A 47 -2.85 9.16 0.53
CA ALA A 47 -2.62 8.03 -0.37
C ALA A 47 -1.31 7.36 0.10
N PRO A 48 -1.32 6.04 0.38
CA PRO A 48 -0.15 5.37 0.93
C PRO A 48 1.04 5.83 0.11
N ARG A 49 2.05 6.37 0.79
CA ARG A 49 3.19 7.03 0.15
C ARG A 49 3.70 6.04 -0.88
N GLN A 50 3.44 6.31 -2.15
CA GLN A 50 3.82 5.46 -3.25
C GLN A 50 5.31 5.65 -3.42
N VAL A 51 6.10 5.04 -2.52
CA VAL A 51 7.56 4.97 -2.66
C VAL A 51 7.82 3.88 -3.69
N TYR A 52 7.40 4.17 -4.92
CA TYR A 52 7.61 3.34 -6.11
C TYR A 52 8.77 3.86 -6.94
N ASP A 53 9.41 4.96 -6.51
CA ASP A 53 10.68 5.46 -7.01
C ASP A 53 11.88 4.73 -6.41
N GLU A 54 11.67 3.96 -5.34
CA GLU A 54 12.69 3.12 -4.72
C GLU A 54 12.60 1.68 -5.25
N PRO A 55 13.71 1.12 -5.78
CA PRO A 55 13.69 -0.21 -6.35
C PRO A 55 13.46 -1.30 -5.29
N PRO A 56 12.92 -2.46 -5.68
CA PRO A 56 12.49 -3.46 -4.71
C PRO A 56 13.62 -4.04 -3.85
N TRP A 57 14.87 -4.04 -4.33
CA TRP A 57 16.03 -4.48 -3.53
C TRP A 57 16.47 -3.49 -2.46
N LYS A 58 16.01 -2.24 -2.47
CA LYS A 58 16.20 -1.32 -1.33
C LYS A 58 15.14 -1.55 -0.24
N ILE A 59 13.95 -1.96 -0.64
CA ILE A 59 12.82 -2.24 0.26
C ILE A 59 12.95 -3.64 0.90
N CYS A 60 13.42 -4.62 0.12
CA CYS A 60 13.63 -6.01 0.53
C CYS A 60 15.05 -6.47 0.16
N PRO A 61 16.10 -5.99 0.86
CA PRO A 61 17.49 -6.25 0.49
C PRO A 61 17.89 -7.73 0.59
N ASP A 62 17.28 -8.48 1.51
CA ASP A 62 17.60 -9.89 1.75
C ASP A 62 16.84 -10.86 0.84
N VAL A 63 15.97 -10.33 -0.03
CA VAL A 63 15.09 -11.15 -0.87
C VAL A 63 15.63 -11.20 -2.30
N PRO A 64 15.97 -12.40 -2.83
CA PRO A 64 16.34 -12.55 -4.21
C PRO A 64 15.20 -12.16 -5.15
N ARG A 65 15.53 -11.61 -6.33
CA ARG A 65 14.57 -11.17 -7.34
C ARG A 65 13.46 -12.21 -7.64
N GLY A 66 13.83 -13.47 -7.82
CA GLY A 66 12.89 -14.55 -8.14
C GLY A 66 11.96 -14.94 -6.98
N SER A 67 12.29 -14.52 -5.76
CA SER A 67 11.56 -14.86 -4.54
C SER A 67 10.67 -13.72 -4.03
N ILE A 68 10.76 -12.52 -4.61
CA ILE A 68 10.08 -11.34 -4.07
C ILE A 68 8.55 -11.42 -4.12
N ALA A 69 8.00 -12.13 -5.11
CA ALA A 69 6.56 -12.36 -5.23
C ALA A 69 6.01 -13.27 -4.12
N TRP A 70 6.87 -14.00 -3.42
CA TRP A 70 6.51 -14.87 -2.31
C TRP A 70 6.67 -14.20 -0.95
N HIS A 71 7.15 -12.95 -0.93
CA HIS A 71 7.35 -12.20 0.31
C HIS A 71 6.06 -11.49 0.73
N THR A 72 5.39 -12.03 1.75
CA THR A 72 4.08 -11.59 2.26
C THR A 72 4.06 -10.17 2.83
N SER A 73 5.20 -9.56 3.11
CA SER A 73 5.29 -8.17 3.62
C SER A 73 5.36 -7.11 2.50
N GLY A 74 4.67 -7.32 1.37
CA GLY A 74 4.54 -6.31 0.31
C GLY A 74 5.63 -6.33 -0.75
N GLY A 75 6.38 -7.43 -0.90
CA GLY A 75 7.39 -7.58 -1.96
C GLY A 75 6.78 -7.51 -3.37
N GLU A 76 5.61 -8.12 -3.56
CA GLU A 76 4.83 -8.01 -4.80
C GLU A 76 4.35 -6.57 -5.06
N THR A 77 3.93 -5.85 -4.02
CA THR A 77 3.49 -4.45 -4.11
C THR A 77 4.66 -3.52 -4.45
N ALA A 78 5.83 -3.74 -3.84
CA ALA A 78 7.05 -2.99 -4.15
C ALA A 78 7.50 -3.23 -5.60
N MET A 79 7.49 -4.49 -6.04
CA MET A 79 7.86 -4.87 -7.40
C MET A 79 6.90 -4.27 -8.44
N SER A 80 5.60 -4.54 -8.31
CA SER A 80 4.58 -4.07 -9.26
C SER A 80 4.44 -2.54 -9.26
N GLY A 81 4.57 -1.90 -8.10
CA GLY A 81 4.59 -0.45 -7.95
C GLY A 81 5.77 0.19 -8.67
N PHE A 82 6.99 -0.28 -8.40
CA PHE A 82 8.20 0.22 -9.05
C PHE A 82 8.16 0.03 -10.57
N MET A 83 7.75 -1.15 -11.05
CA MET A 83 7.64 -1.41 -12.49
C MET A 83 6.69 -0.44 -13.19
N SER A 84 5.51 -0.23 -12.60
CA SER A 84 4.49 0.68 -13.13
C SER A 84 5.00 2.13 -13.17
N TRP A 85 5.61 2.58 -12.07
CA TRP A 85 6.19 3.93 -11.99
C TRP A 85 7.34 4.12 -12.98
N TYR A 86 8.29 3.18 -13.03
CA TYR A 86 9.50 3.26 -13.85
C TYR A 86 9.16 3.31 -15.35
N ARG A 87 8.20 2.50 -15.80
CA ARG A 87 7.72 2.49 -17.19
C ARG A 87 7.00 3.77 -17.59
N ALA A 88 6.39 4.48 -16.65
CA ALA A 88 5.77 5.78 -16.90
C ALA A 88 6.78 6.93 -17.04
N GLN A 89 8.05 6.72 -16.67
CA GLN A 89 9.09 7.74 -16.76
C GLN A 89 9.64 7.89 -18.18
N SER A 90 10.15 9.08 -18.50
CA SER A 90 10.88 9.31 -19.76
C SER A 90 12.19 8.52 -19.79
N VAL A 91 12.71 8.26 -20.99
CA VAL A 91 13.99 7.54 -21.19
C VAL A 91 15.15 8.19 -20.42
N ASP A 92 15.23 9.53 -20.43
CA ASP A 92 16.25 10.27 -19.67
C ASP A 92 16.11 10.08 -18.16
N HIS A 93 14.87 10.02 -17.66
CA HIS A 93 14.61 9.80 -16.25
C HIS A 93 14.92 8.36 -15.85
N GLN A 94 14.53 7.39 -16.68
CA GLN A 94 14.91 5.99 -16.51
C GLN A 94 16.44 5.82 -16.44
N ALA A 95 17.19 6.51 -17.30
CA ALA A 95 18.66 6.50 -17.27
C ALA A 95 19.24 7.05 -15.96
N ARG A 96 18.67 8.14 -15.42
CA ARG A 96 19.05 8.68 -14.10
C ARG A 96 18.76 7.68 -12.98
N VAL A 97 17.59 7.06 -12.99
CA VAL A 97 17.22 6.05 -11.98
C VAL A 97 18.18 4.87 -12.00
N ARG A 98 18.58 4.38 -13.17
CA ARG A 98 19.59 3.31 -13.30
C ARG A 98 20.94 3.71 -12.70
N ALA A 99 21.33 4.96 -12.84
CA ALA A 99 22.59 5.49 -12.28
C ALA A 99 22.52 5.64 -10.75
N ASP A 100 21.42 6.18 -10.23
CA ASP A 100 21.21 6.43 -8.80
C ASP A 100 20.92 5.14 -8.01
N HIS A 101 20.40 4.13 -8.71
CA HIS A 101 19.99 2.85 -8.14
C HIS A 101 20.55 1.67 -8.95
N PRO A 102 21.86 1.39 -8.86
CA PRO A 102 22.47 0.28 -9.58
C PRO A 102 21.94 -1.08 -9.07
N GLU A 103 21.87 -2.04 -9.98
CA GLU A 103 21.43 -3.41 -9.67
C GLU A 103 22.48 -4.13 -8.81
N PRO A 104 22.11 -4.70 -7.67
CA PRO A 104 22.98 -5.63 -6.95
C PRO A 104 23.12 -6.95 -7.73
N PRO A 105 24.15 -7.77 -7.44
CA PRO A 105 24.41 -9.02 -8.16
C PRO A 105 23.21 -9.97 -8.27
N ALA A 106 22.39 -10.07 -7.22
CA ALA A 106 21.19 -10.91 -7.19
C ALA A 106 20.02 -10.39 -8.05
N TRP A 107 20.16 -9.18 -8.59
CA TRP A 107 19.15 -8.45 -9.35
C TRP A 107 19.62 -8.09 -10.77
N ARG A 108 20.75 -8.64 -11.20
CA ARG A 108 21.31 -8.38 -12.53
C ARG A 108 20.28 -8.63 -13.64
N GLY A 109 20.24 -7.71 -14.61
CA GLY A 109 19.31 -7.73 -15.74
C GLY A 109 17.88 -7.38 -15.34
N PHE A 110 17.67 -6.66 -14.23
CA PHE A 110 16.34 -6.25 -13.82
C PHE A 110 15.79 -5.16 -14.73
N TYR A 111 16.51 -4.06 -14.90
CA TYR A 111 16.13 -2.95 -15.76
C TYR A 111 15.94 -3.38 -17.21
N GLU A 112 16.69 -4.38 -17.68
CA GLU A 112 16.54 -4.97 -19.02
C GLU A 112 15.18 -5.62 -19.23
N THR A 113 14.57 -6.18 -18.17
CA THR A 113 13.21 -6.73 -18.25
C THR A 113 12.10 -5.69 -18.16
N LEU A 114 12.46 -4.42 -17.95
CA LEU A 114 11.50 -3.31 -17.88
C LEU A 114 11.41 -2.51 -19.18
N ILE A 115 12.29 -2.78 -20.14
CA ILE A 115 12.36 -2.14 -21.47
C ILE A 115 11.22 -2.67 -22.36
#